data_AF-A0A259H7L0-F1
#
_entry.id   AF-A0A259H7L0-F1
#
_cell.length_a   1.000
_cell.length_b   1.000
_cell.length_c   1.000
_cell.angle_alpha   90.00
_cell.angle_beta   90.00
_cell.angle_gamma   90.00
#
_symmetry.space_group_name_H-M   'P 1'
#
loop_
_entity.id
_entity.type
_entity.pdbx_description
1 polymer ?
#
loop_
_entity_poly.entity_id
_entity_poly.type
_entity_poly.pdbx_seq_one_letter_code
_entity_poly.pdbx_strand_id
1 'polypeptide(L)'
;MQHLPFNRRATLSKRAHAALLLAATMLMGGAPLAAQDNLGYPVIPGFGGIVAVPSAAERPDSKLRYRVLFNVTKAASSPDRVNPSLEKAARFVNLLGADKVHPAAGDIAVIIHGPATPL
;
A
#
# COMPACT_ATOMS: atom_id res chain seq x y z
N MET A 1 74.39 17.63 -17.29
CA MET A 1 74.07 16.56 -16.33
C MET A 1 73.01 17.08 -15.37
N GLN A 2 71.78 16.56 -15.44
CA GLN A 2 70.88 16.47 -14.28
C GLN A 2 69.72 15.54 -14.64
N HIS A 3 69.76 14.37 -14.00
CA HIS A 3 68.73 13.33 -14.02
C HIS A 3 67.42 13.85 -13.42
N LEU A 4 66.30 13.58 -14.08
CA LEU A 4 64.97 13.59 -13.43
C LEU A 4 64.51 12.15 -13.20
N PRO A 5 64.21 11.75 -11.95
CA PRO A 5 63.94 10.37 -11.59
C PRO A 5 62.45 9.99 -11.66
N PHE A 6 62.25 8.74 -12.08
CA PHE A 6 61.42 7.73 -11.41
C PHE A 6 59.90 8.01 -11.26
N ASN A 7 59.13 7.42 -12.18
CA ASN A 7 57.68 7.36 -12.17
C ASN A 7 57.18 6.45 -11.01
N ARG A 8 56.66 7.03 -9.92
CA ARG A 8 55.99 6.28 -8.84
C ARG A 8 54.59 5.87 -9.28
N ARG A 9 54.38 4.58 -9.58
CA ARG A 9 53.03 4.01 -9.64
C ARG A 9 52.43 4.00 -8.23
N ALA A 10 51.42 4.82 -8.00
CA ALA A 10 50.62 4.78 -6.79
C ALA A 10 49.81 3.47 -6.78
N THR A 11 50.17 2.53 -5.91
CA THR A 11 49.36 1.34 -5.65
C THR A 11 48.29 1.67 -4.63
N LEU A 12 47.04 1.63 -5.06
CA LEU A 12 45.87 1.91 -4.22
C LEU A 12 45.74 0.84 -3.13
N SER A 13 45.85 1.23 -1.86
CA SER A 13 45.89 0.29 -0.74
C SER A 13 44.57 -0.49 -0.60
N LYS A 14 44.64 -1.73 -0.09
CA LYS A 14 43.47 -2.61 0.14
C LYS A 14 42.39 -1.97 1.05
N ARG A 15 42.78 -0.98 1.87
CA ARG A 15 41.86 -0.16 2.70
C ARG A 15 40.96 0.76 1.86
N ALA A 16 41.44 1.25 0.72
CA ALA A 16 40.64 2.03 -0.21
C ALA A 16 39.54 1.18 -0.87
N HIS A 17 39.81 -0.11 -1.11
CA HIS A 17 38.80 -1.03 -1.65
C HIS A 17 37.73 -1.39 -0.62
N ALA A 18 38.12 -1.59 0.65
CA ALA A 18 37.16 -1.85 1.73
C ALA A 18 36.23 -0.66 2.00
N ALA A 19 36.77 0.57 1.94
CA ALA A 19 35.97 1.79 2.07
C ALA A 19 35.02 1.99 0.87
N LEU A 20 35.46 1.63 -0.35
CA LEU A 20 34.63 1.72 -1.55
C LEU A 20 33.48 0.69 -1.56
N LEU A 21 33.72 -0.51 -1.04
CA LEU A 21 32.68 -1.56 -0.89
C LEU A 21 31.65 -1.23 0.19
N LEU A 22 32.04 -0.56 1.27
CA LEU A 22 31.12 -0.13 2.32
C LEU A 22 30.28 1.11 1.91
N ALA A 23 30.82 1.96 1.03
CA ALA A 23 30.06 3.07 0.43
C ALA A 23 29.05 2.59 -0.62
N ALA A 24 29.36 1.51 -1.35
CA ALA A 24 28.48 0.97 -2.40
C ALA A 24 27.18 0.33 -1.87
N THR A 25 27.17 -0.21 -0.64
CA THR A 25 25.96 -0.77 -0.02
C THR A 25 25.00 0.28 0.52
N MET A 26 25.45 1.51 0.76
CA MET A 26 24.59 2.59 1.27
C MET A 26 23.68 3.22 0.19
N LEU A 27 23.98 3.03 -1.10
CA LEU A 27 23.15 3.54 -2.20
C LEU A 27 21.96 2.62 -2.56
N MET A 28 21.80 1.46 -1.92
CA MET A 28 20.62 0.59 -2.11
C MET A 28 19.53 0.77 -1.05
N GLY A 29 19.56 1.88 -0.30
CA GLY A 29 18.49 2.28 0.62
C GLY A 29 17.18 2.47 -0.15
N GLY A 30 16.20 1.62 0.15
CA GLY A 30 14.98 1.40 -0.63
C GLY A 30 14.21 2.67 -0.96
N ALA A 31 13.72 2.73 -2.20
CA ALA A 31 12.73 3.70 -2.62
C ALA A 31 11.49 3.58 -1.70
N PRO A 32 10.93 4.70 -1.20
CA PRO A 32 9.66 4.65 -0.49
C PRO A 32 8.59 4.11 -1.45
N LEU A 33 7.85 3.11 -1.00
CA LEU A 33 6.72 2.52 -1.70
C LEU A 33 5.56 3.53 -1.69
N ALA A 34 5.63 4.57 -2.54
CA ALA A 34 4.55 5.53 -2.74
C ALA A 34 3.40 4.89 -3.54
N ALA A 35 2.64 4.00 -2.89
CA ALA A 35 1.47 3.36 -3.48
C ALA A 35 0.16 4.13 -3.20
N GLN A 36 0.23 5.37 -2.70
CA GLN A 36 -0.94 6.11 -2.20
C GLN A 36 -1.44 7.25 -3.12
N ASP A 37 -0.70 7.64 -4.15
CA ASP A 37 -0.98 8.90 -4.86
C ASP A 37 -2.22 8.86 -5.78
N ASN A 38 -2.82 7.69 -6.02
CA ASN A 38 -3.93 7.51 -6.98
C ASN A 38 -5.14 6.74 -6.43
N LEU A 39 -5.44 6.84 -5.13
CA LEU A 39 -6.65 6.23 -4.58
C LEU A 39 -7.90 7.05 -4.93
N GLY A 40 -8.89 6.39 -5.52
CA GLY A 40 -10.22 6.92 -5.80
C GLY A 40 -11.26 6.50 -4.75
N TYR A 41 -12.28 7.35 -4.55
CA TYR A 41 -13.33 7.18 -3.54
C TYR A 41 -14.73 7.47 -4.13
N PRO A 42 -15.22 6.67 -5.09
CA PRO A 42 -16.43 6.99 -5.85
C PRO A 42 -17.73 7.00 -5.03
N VAL A 43 -17.78 6.34 -3.87
CA VAL A 43 -19.01 6.23 -3.05
C VAL A 43 -18.80 6.70 -1.62
N ILE A 44 -17.73 6.25 -0.95
CA ILE A 44 -17.43 6.59 0.45
C ILE A 44 -16.18 7.48 0.46
N PRO A 45 -16.32 8.80 0.65
CA PRO A 45 -15.19 9.72 0.65
C PRO A 45 -14.18 9.39 1.75
N GLY A 46 -12.89 9.38 1.41
CA GLY A 46 -11.78 9.24 2.36
C GLY A 46 -11.52 7.83 2.90
N PHE A 47 -12.45 6.87 2.74
CA PHE A 47 -12.31 5.50 3.24
C PHE A 47 -12.43 4.47 2.13
N GLY A 48 -11.68 3.38 2.23
CA GLY A 48 -11.76 2.26 1.30
C GLY A 48 -11.29 2.61 -0.10
N GLY A 49 -10.23 3.41 -0.23
CA GLY A 49 -9.76 3.90 -1.53
C GLY A 49 -9.45 2.74 -2.49
N ILE A 50 -9.79 2.90 -3.77
CA ILE A 50 -9.56 1.91 -4.83
C ILE A 50 -8.56 2.43 -5.85
N VAL A 51 -7.90 1.52 -6.56
CA VAL A 51 -7.08 1.87 -7.73
C VAL A 51 -7.89 1.52 -8.98
N ALA A 52 -8.04 2.48 -9.90
CA ALA A 52 -8.71 2.22 -11.16
C ALA A 52 -7.87 1.28 -12.03
N VAL A 53 -8.50 0.23 -12.56
CA VAL A 53 -7.88 -0.70 -13.52
C VAL A 53 -8.74 -0.72 -14.78
N PRO A 54 -8.49 0.18 -15.76
CA PRO A 54 -9.34 0.32 -16.95
C PRO A 54 -9.49 -0.98 -17.76
N SER A 55 -8.48 -1.84 -17.76
CA SER A 55 -8.48 -3.12 -18.47
C SER A 55 -8.63 -4.32 -17.52
N ALA A 56 -9.34 -4.16 -16.40
CA ALA A 56 -9.62 -5.27 -15.50
C ALA A 56 -10.38 -6.37 -16.25
N ALA A 57 -9.86 -7.61 -16.17
CA ALA A 57 -10.49 -8.78 -16.79
C ALA A 57 -11.84 -9.11 -16.16
N GLU A 58 -11.96 -8.88 -14.85
CA GLU A 58 -13.18 -9.06 -14.08
C GLU A 58 -13.72 -7.71 -13.61
N ARG A 59 -15.04 -7.52 -13.77
CA ARG A 59 -15.80 -6.36 -13.32
C ARG A 59 -17.01 -6.84 -12.52
N PRO A 60 -17.55 -6.04 -11.59
CA PRO A 60 -18.84 -6.32 -10.97
C PRO A 60 -19.94 -6.53 -12.02
N ASP A 61 -20.65 -7.65 -11.94
CA ASP A 61 -21.80 -7.94 -12.79
C ASP A 61 -23.03 -7.22 -12.24
N SER A 62 -23.49 -6.20 -12.97
CA SER A 62 -24.70 -5.42 -12.65
C SER A 62 -26.00 -6.26 -12.54
N LYS A 63 -26.01 -7.50 -13.03
CA LYS A 63 -27.17 -8.41 -12.93
C LYS A 63 -27.23 -9.15 -11.59
N LEU A 64 -26.15 -9.15 -10.82
CA LEU A 64 -26.11 -9.82 -9.52
C LEU A 64 -26.62 -8.90 -8.41
N ARG A 65 -27.38 -9.47 -7.47
CA ARG A 65 -27.69 -8.83 -6.20
C ARG A 65 -26.63 -9.19 -5.16
N TYR A 66 -25.70 -8.26 -4.92
CA TYR A 66 -24.60 -8.44 -3.99
C TYR A 66 -25.04 -8.36 -2.53
N ARG A 67 -25.29 -9.50 -1.89
CA ARG A 67 -25.57 -9.60 -0.45
C ARG A 67 -24.32 -10.05 0.30
N VAL A 68 -23.70 -9.15 1.05
CA VAL A 68 -22.39 -9.37 1.68
C VAL A 68 -22.41 -9.02 3.16
N LEU A 69 -21.87 -9.93 3.96
CA LEU A 69 -21.70 -9.75 5.40
C LEU A 69 -20.21 -9.64 5.73
N PHE A 70 -19.80 -8.52 6.31
CA PHE A 70 -18.45 -8.36 6.86
C PHE A 70 -18.47 -8.64 8.35
N ASN A 71 -17.55 -9.50 8.81
CA ASN A 71 -17.36 -9.75 10.23
C ASN A 71 -16.13 -8.99 10.77
N VAL A 72 -16.31 -8.22 11.83
CA VAL A 72 -15.28 -7.40 12.47
C VAL A 72 -15.12 -7.84 13.92
N THR A 73 -14.03 -8.57 14.18
CA THR A 73 -13.74 -9.13 15.50
C THR A 73 -12.52 -8.52 16.18
N LYS A 74 -11.62 -7.90 15.41
CA LYS A 74 -10.40 -7.27 15.92
C LYS A 74 -10.65 -5.80 16.21
N ALA A 75 -10.11 -5.30 17.32
CA ALA A 75 -10.06 -3.88 17.63
C ALA A 75 -9.32 -3.08 16.54
N ALA A 76 -9.62 -1.79 16.44
CA ALA A 76 -8.70 -0.85 15.81
C ALA A 76 -7.40 -0.77 16.63
N SER A 77 -6.34 -0.24 16.03
CA SER A 77 -5.06 -0.06 16.73
C SER A 77 -5.15 0.89 17.93
N SER A 78 -6.09 1.84 17.87
CA SER A 78 -6.44 2.77 18.95
C SER A 78 -7.87 3.31 18.73
N PRO A 79 -8.52 3.87 19.78
CA PRO A 79 -9.92 4.32 19.69
C PRO A 79 -10.19 5.45 18.69
N ASP A 80 -9.16 6.25 18.39
CA ASP A 80 -9.19 7.37 17.45
C ASP A 80 -8.94 6.95 15.99
N ARG A 81 -8.64 5.68 15.75
CA ARG A 81 -8.29 5.15 14.42
C ARG A 81 -9.41 4.30 13.86
N VAL A 82 -9.64 4.43 12.56
CA VAL A 82 -10.59 3.58 11.85
C VAL A 82 -10.12 2.13 11.86
N ASN A 83 -11.06 1.22 12.08
CA ASN A 83 -10.80 -0.21 12.05
C ASN A 83 -10.44 -0.65 10.61
N PRO A 84 -9.30 -1.32 10.38
CA PRO A 84 -8.92 -1.80 9.05
C PRO A 84 -9.92 -2.75 8.39
N SER A 85 -10.81 -3.39 9.16
CA SER A 85 -11.88 -4.23 8.61
C SER A 85 -13.02 -3.38 8.04
N LEU A 86 -13.28 -2.19 8.60
CA LEU A 86 -14.26 -1.24 8.05
C LEU A 86 -13.76 -0.61 6.76
N GLU A 87 -12.44 -0.35 6.66
CA GLU A 87 -11.79 0.06 5.41
C GLU A 87 -12.05 -0.93 4.27
N LYS A 88 -12.08 -2.24 4.56
CA LYS A 88 -12.37 -3.28 3.56
C LYS A 88 -13.83 -3.24 3.10
N ALA A 89 -14.76 -3.04 4.03
CA ALA A 89 -16.18 -2.88 3.68
C ALA A 89 -16.38 -1.65 2.80
N ALA A 90 -15.76 -0.52 3.17
CA ALA A 90 -15.81 0.70 2.36
C ALA A 90 -15.18 0.49 0.97
N ARG A 91 -14.05 -0.23 0.90
CA ARG A 91 -13.39 -0.56 -0.36
C ARG A 91 -14.27 -1.41 -1.26
N PHE A 92 -14.99 -2.38 -0.71
CA PHE A 92 -15.93 -3.17 -1.48
C PHE A 92 -17.05 -2.30 -2.07
N VAL A 93 -17.63 -1.39 -1.28
CA VAL A 93 -18.65 -0.44 -1.76
C VAL A 93 -18.08 0.45 -2.88
N ASN A 94 -16.87 0.97 -2.72
CA ASN A 94 -16.22 1.79 -3.73
C ASN A 94 -15.92 1.00 -5.02
N LEU A 95 -15.50 -0.27 -4.93
CA LEU A 95 -15.30 -1.13 -6.09
C LEU A 95 -16.59 -1.31 -6.89
N LEU A 96 -17.72 -1.57 -6.22
CA LEU A 96 -19.02 -1.69 -6.89
C LEU A 96 -19.44 -0.37 -7.54
N GLY A 97 -19.31 0.75 -6.82
CA GLY A 97 -19.70 2.06 -7.33
C GLY A 97 -18.85 2.55 -8.50
N ALA A 98 -17.57 2.15 -8.58
CA ALA A 98 -16.71 2.46 -9.72
C ALA A 98 -17.28 1.93 -11.05
N ASP A 99 -17.96 0.78 -11.00
CA ASP A 99 -18.66 0.15 -12.13
C ASP A 99 -20.17 0.38 -12.09
N LYS A 100 -20.63 1.40 -11.34
CA LYS A 100 -22.04 1.83 -11.21
C LYS A 100 -22.99 0.75 -10.68
N VAL A 101 -22.47 -0.22 -9.94
CA VAL A 101 -23.26 -1.23 -9.23
C VAL A 101 -23.59 -0.69 -7.84
N HIS A 102 -24.89 -0.57 -7.55
CA HIS A 102 -25.39 -0.02 -6.29
C HIS A 102 -26.24 -1.08 -5.57
N PRO A 103 -25.70 -1.73 -4.52
CA PRO A 103 -26.47 -2.63 -3.68
C PRO A 103 -27.67 -1.92 -3.04
N ALA A 104 -28.75 -2.66 -2.81
CA ALA A 104 -29.90 -2.12 -2.09
C ALA A 104 -29.55 -1.87 -0.60
N ALA A 105 -30.30 -0.99 0.06
CA ALA A 105 -30.15 -0.78 1.50
C ALA A 105 -30.27 -2.12 2.25
N GLY A 106 -29.28 -2.40 3.11
CA GLY A 106 -29.22 -3.64 3.89
C GLY A 106 -28.60 -4.85 3.18
N ASP A 107 -28.27 -4.77 1.89
CA ASP A 107 -27.58 -5.87 1.20
C ASP A 107 -26.11 -5.98 1.63
N ILE A 108 -25.50 -4.89 2.08
CA ILE A 108 -24.20 -4.91 2.75
C ILE A 108 -24.41 -4.67 4.24
N ALA A 109 -24.00 -5.63 5.05
CA ALA A 109 -24.07 -5.56 6.50
C ALA A 109 -22.70 -5.80 7.14
N VAL A 110 -22.45 -5.15 8.27
CA VAL A 110 -21.23 -5.34 9.07
C VAL A 110 -21.64 -5.77 10.47
N ILE A 111 -21.14 -6.91 10.92
CA ILE A 111 -21.27 -7.36 12.32
C ILE A 111 -19.98 -7.00 13.03
N ILE A 112 -20.09 -6.27 14.14
CA ILE A 112 -18.96 -5.87 14.97
C ILE A 112 -19.16 -6.49 16.34
N HIS A 113 -18.21 -7.31 16.79
CA HIS A 113 -18.32 -8.01 18.07
C HIS A 113 -16.96 -8.39 18.67
N GLY A 114 -16.98 -8.84 19.92
CA GLY A 114 -15.78 -9.31 20.63
C GLY A 114 -14.79 -8.17 20.86
N PRO A 115 -13.47 -8.40 20.67
CA PRO A 115 -12.46 -7.36 20.86
C PRO A 115 -12.67 -6.09 20.02
N ALA A 116 -13.46 -6.13 18.94
CA ALA A 116 -13.80 -4.95 18.14
C ALA A 116 -14.75 -3.97 18.85
N THR A 117 -15.41 -4.39 19.93
CA THR A 117 -16.29 -3.56 20.77
C THR A 117 -15.76 -3.55 22.21
N PRO A 118 -14.62 -2.88 22.48
CA PRO A 118 -14.14 -2.75 23.85
C PRO A 118 -15.17 -1.97 24.68
N LEU A 119 -15.42 -2.44 25.90
CA LEU A 119 -16.25 -1.76 26.91
C LEU A 119 -15.40 -0.78 27.72
#